data_AF-A0A3P7M9D0-F1
#
_entry.id   AF-A0A3P7M9D0-F1
#
_cell.length_a   1.000
_cell.length_b   1.000
_cell.length_c   1.000
_cell.angle_alpha   90.00
_cell.angle_beta   90.00
_cell.angle_gamma   90.00
#
_symmetry.space_group_name_H-M   'P 1'
#
loop_
_entity.id
_entity.type
_entity.pdbx_description
1 polymer ?
#
loop_
_entity_poly.entity_id
_entity_poly.type
_entity_poly.pdbx_seq_one_letter_code
_entity_poly.pdbx_strand_id
1 'polypeptide(L)'
;MSEEVGLPAKSGVAGDMIMVIPNVMGIAIYSPRLDSLGNTYRGLKFAEAFIEKFNFHNYDSLVYSDCKKMDPRKAVTDLEQDNTSKFMYAAKNGDISAMKR
;
A
#
# COMPACT_ATOMS: atom_id res chain seq x y z
N MET A 1 -18.31 -0.89 -3.62
CA MET A 1 -16.90 -0.88 -3.15
C MET A 1 -16.64 -2.25 -2.60
N SER A 2 -15.86 -3.05 -3.32
CA SER A 2 -15.55 -4.42 -2.96
C SER A 2 -14.61 -4.45 -1.76
N GLU A 3 -14.77 -5.48 -0.94
CA GLU A 3 -13.92 -5.77 0.24
C GLU A 3 -12.43 -5.88 -0.12
N GLU A 4 -12.09 -6.08 -1.40
CA GLU A 4 -10.72 -6.19 -1.93
C GLU A 4 -9.84 -4.94 -1.76
N VAL A 5 -10.45 -3.76 -1.60
CA VAL A 5 -9.69 -2.52 -1.46
C VAL A 5 -9.18 -2.36 -0.01
N GLY A 6 -9.90 -2.89 0.97
CA GLY A 6 -9.48 -2.84 2.37
C GLY A 6 -9.25 -1.44 2.96
N LEU A 7 -9.56 -0.35 2.24
CA LEU A 7 -9.41 1.04 2.68
C LEU A 7 -10.78 1.72 2.86
N PRO A 8 -10.97 2.55 3.89
CA PRO A 8 -12.17 3.36 4.04
C PRO A 8 -12.33 4.32 2.85
N ALA A 9 -13.42 4.18 2.10
CA ALA A 9 -13.74 5.06 0.98
C ALA A 9 -15.25 5.30 0.86
N LYS A 10 -15.63 6.41 0.22
CA LYS A 10 -17.01 6.74 -0.15
C LYS A 10 -17.05 7.40 -1.51
N SER A 11 -17.93 6.92 -2.40
CA SER A 11 -18.25 7.57 -3.67
C SER A 11 -19.57 8.35 -3.57
N GLY A 12 -19.65 9.47 -4.29
CA GLY A 12 -20.85 10.24 -4.57
C GLY A 12 -21.25 10.16 -6.05
N VAL A 13 -22.54 10.41 -6.32
CA VAL A 13 -23.13 10.36 -7.68
C VAL A 13 -22.71 11.55 -8.55
N ALA A 14 -22.08 12.58 -7.98
CA ALA A 14 -21.49 13.66 -8.77
C ALA A 14 -20.17 13.23 -9.46
N GLY A 15 -19.73 11.98 -9.23
CA GLY A 15 -18.47 11.45 -9.73
C GLY A 15 -17.29 11.71 -8.79
N ASP A 16 -17.57 12.19 -7.57
CA ASP A 16 -16.61 12.37 -6.50
C ASP A 16 -16.41 11.07 -5.71
N MET A 17 -15.20 10.89 -5.17
CA MET A 17 -14.86 9.84 -4.24
C MET A 17 -13.82 10.32 -3.25
N ILE A 18 -13.99 9.97 -1.98
CA ILE A 18 -13.03 10.22 -0.91
C ILE A 18 -12.53 8.87 -0.42
N MET A 19 -11.22 8.73 -0.27
CA MET A 19 -10.54 7.56 0.27
C MET A 19 -9.58 8.01 1.38
N VAL A 20 -9.52 7.25 2.46
CA VAL A 20 -8.67 7.55 3.61
C VAL A 20 -7.65 6.43 3.81
N ILE A 21 -6.39 6.80 3.97
CA ILE A 21 -5.32 5.92 4.42
C ILE A 21 -4.99 6.35 5.86
N PRO A 22 -5.45 5.60 6.87
CA PRO A 22 -5.27 5.98 8.27
C PRO A 22 -3.80 6.24 8.60
N ASN A 23 -3.52 7.34 9.31
CA ASN A 23 -2.18 7.77 9.71
C ASN A 23 -1.21 8.10 8.57
N VAL A 24 -1.67 8.18 7.32
CA VAL A 24 -0.83 8.50 6.16
C VAL A 24 -1.38 9.70 5.41
N MET A 25 -2.58 9.59 4.83
CA MET A 25 -3.15 10.66 3.99
C MET A 25 -4.66 10.48 3.73
N GLY A 26 -5.31 11.54 3.27
CA GLY A 26 -6.64 11.49 2.65
C GLY A 26 -6.54 11.82 1.16
N ILE A 27 -7.32 11.13 0.33
CA ILE A 27 -7.34 11.29 -1.13
C ILE A 27 -8.75 11.63 -1.58
N ALA A 28 -8.89 12.71 -2.34
CA ALA A 28 -10.13 13.06 -3.03
C ALA A 28 -9.95 12.88 -4.54
N ILE A 29 -10.90 12.20 -5.17
CA ILE A 29 -10.89 11.86 -6.59
C ILE A 29 -12.16 12.42 -7.20
N TYR A 30 -12.04 13.06 -8.36
CA TYR A 30 -13.18 13.52 -9.13
C TYR A 30 -13.11 13.00 -10.56
N SER A 31 -14.14 12.25 -10.95
CA SER A 31 -14.35 11.77 -12.31
C SER A 31 -15.85 11.56 -12.55
N PRO A 32 -16.49 12.42 -13.37
CA PRO A 32 -17.95 12.37 -13.62
C PRO A 32 -18.50 11.05 -14.16
N ARG A 33 -17.66 10.23 -14.80
CA ARG A 33 -18.10 8.95 -15.37
C ARG A 33 -18.36 7.93 -14.25
N LEU A 34 -19.62 7.50 -14.14
CA LEU A 34 -20.06 6.50 -13.17
C LEU A 34 -20.12 5.09 -13.78
N ASP A 35 -20.02 4.08 -12.92
CA ASP A 35 -20.36 2.69 -13.23
C ASP A 35 -21.88 2.46 -13.13
N SER A 36 -22.32 1.22 -13.38
CA SER A 36 -23.74 0.83 -13.26
C SER A 36 -24.30 0.90 -11.84
N LEU A 37 -23.43 1.01 -10.83
CA LEU A 37 -23.79 1.10 -9.41
C LEU A 37 -23.77 2.55 -8.89
N GLY A 38 -23.47 3.53 -9.75
CA GLY A 38 -23.42 4.94 -9.41
C GLY A 38 -22.13 5.39 -8.71
N ASN A 39 -21.07 4.57 -8.72
CA ASN A 39 -19.76 4.95 -8.21
C ASN A 39 -18.91 5.53 -9.34
N THR A 40 -17.94 6.38 -9.02
CA THR A 40 -16.98 6.85 -10.03
C THR A 40 -16.13 5.69 -10.56
N TYR A 41 -16.24 5.41 -11.86
CA TYR A 41 -15.56 4.27 -12.49
C TYR A 41 -14.03 4.39 -12.38
N ARG A 42 -13.51 5.61 -12.65
CA ARG A 42 -12.07 5.88 -12.56
C ARG A 42 -11.56 5.91 -11.13
N GLY A 43 -12.38 6.35 -10.16
CA GLY A 43 -11.98 6.33 -8.76
C GLY A 43 -11.83 4.90 -8.24
N LEU A 44 -12.72 3.99 -8.65
CA LEU A 44 -12.58 2.56 -8.32
C LEU A 44 -11.30 1.97 -8.94
N LYS A 45 -11.05 2.23 -10.23
CA LYS A 45 -9.81 1.78 -10.90
C LYS A 45 -8.54 2.36 -10.29
N PHE A 46 -8.59 3.60 -9.83
CA PHE A 46 -7.48 4.19 -9.10
C PHE A 46 -7.25 3.46 -7.77
N ALA A 47 -8.32 3.19 -7.00
CA ALA A 47 -8.20 2.51 -5.71
C ALA A 47 -7.60 1.09 -5.86
N GLU A 48 -8.06 0.32 -6.85
CA GLU A 48 -7.50 -1.00 -7.19
C GLU A 48 -5.99 -0.92 -7.48
N ALA A 49 -5.60 -0.06 -8.43
CA ALA A 49 -4.20 0.11 -8.82
C ALA A 49 -3.32 0.69 -7.68
N PHE A 50 -3.91 1.51 -6.81
CA PHE A 50 -3.22 2.10 -5.68
C PHE A 50 -2.78 1.03 -4.67
N ILE A 51 -3.65 0.07 -4.37
CA ILE A 51 -3.35 -1.02 -3.41
C ILE A 51 -2.48 -2.12 -4.01
N GLU A 52 -2.58 -2.33 -5.32
CA GLU A 52 -1.65 -3.21 -6.02
C GLU A 52 -0.22 -2.66 -5.94
N LYS A 53 -0.07 -1.34 -6.06
CA LYS A 53 1.24 -0.66 -6.04
C LYS A 53 1.80 -0.43 -4.63
N PHE A 54 0.95 -0.07 -3.67
CA PHE A 54 1.37 0.32 -2.34
C PHE A 54 0.91 -0.66 -1.26
N ASN A 55 1.75 -0.83 -0.24
CA ASN A 55 1.47 -1.66 0.92
C ASN A 55 0.54 -0.93 1.92
N PHE A 56 -0.68 -0.60 1.48
CA PHE A 56 -1.68 0.11 2.29
C PHE A 56 -2.98 -0.66 2.50
N HIS A 57 -3.06 -1.92 2.06
CA HIS A 57 -4.23 -2.73 2.38
C HIS A 57 -4.24 -2.99 3.91
N ASN A 58 -5.39 -2.82 4.57
CA ASN A 58 -5.47 -2.91 6.04
C ASN A 58 -5.01 -4.27 6.61
N TYR A 59 -5.06 -5.33 5.81
CA TYR A 59 -4.61 -6.69 6.15
C TYR A 59 -3.25 -7.06 5.55
N ASP A 60 -2.53 -6.10 4.97
CA ASP A 60 -1.23 -6.37 4.38
C ASP A 60 -0.16 -6.54 5.47
N SER A 61 0.76 -7.47 5.26
CA SER A 61 1.81 -7.75 6.23
C SER A 61 2.95 -6.75 6.06
N LEU A 62 3.13 -5.86 7.04
CA LEU A 62 4.27 -4.93 7.07
C LEU A 62 5.62 -5.64 7.32
N VAL A 63 5.58 -6.89 7.76
CA VAL A 63 6.75 -7.70 8.14
C VAL A 63 7.11 -8.71 7.05
N TYR A 64 6.12 -9.26 6.34
CA TYR A 64 6.26 -10.24 5.26
C TYR A 64 5.61 -9.73 3.98
N SER A 65 5.95 -8.51 3.58
CA SER A 65 5.41 -7.95 2.34
C SER A 65 6.02 -8.69 1.16
N ASP A 66 5.19 -9.23 0.27
CA ASP A 66 5.63 -9.63 -1.05
C ASP A 66 6.43 -8.48 -1.66
N CYS A 67 7.67 -8.77 -2.09
CA CYS A 67 8.73 -7.80 -2.38
C CYS A 67 8.45 -6.79 -3.52
N LYS A 68 7.21 -6.75 -4.03
CA LYS A 68 6.79 -5.91 -5.15
C LYS A 68 6.07 -4.63 -4.74
N LYS A 69 5.49 -4.57 -3.53
CA LYS A 69 4.74 -3.39 -3.08
C LYS A 69 5.65 -2.35 -2.43
N MET A 70 5.40 -1.08 -2.74
CA MET A 70 6.15 0.03 -2.17
C MET A 70 5.51 0.50 -0.86
N ASP A 71 6.32 0.70 0.19
CA ASP A 71 5.93 1.47 1.38
C ASP A 71 6.57 2.87 1.28
N PRO A 72 5.80 3.92 0.97
CA PRO A 72 6.35 5.26 0.79
C PRO A 72 6.69 5.94 2.12
N ARG A 73 6.40 5.31 3.28
CA ARG A 73 6.83 5.81 4.59
C ARG A 73 8.31 5.54 4.87
N LYS A 74 8.92 4.58 4.16
CA LYS A 74 10.35 4.28 4.27
C LYS A 74 11.09 5.07 3.19
N ALA A 75 12.22 5.69 3.55
CA ALA A 75 13.06 6.31 2.53
C ALA A 75 13.62 5.22 1.60
N VAL A 76 13.68 5.53 0.30
CA VAL A 76 14.13 4.60 -0.75
C VAL A 76 15.54 4.05 -0.45
N THR A 77 16.37 4.86 0.20
CA THR A 77 17.75 4.50 0.58
C THR A 77 17.82 3.51 1.75
N ASP A 78 16.86 3.56 2.67
CA ASP A 78 16.93 2.82 3.93
C ASP A 78 16.58 1.33 3.73
N LEU A 79 15.71 1.00 2.78
CA LEU A 79 15.23 -0.38 2.57
C LEU A 79 16.30 -1.34 2.03
N GLU A 80 17.03 -0.91 0.99
CA GLU A 80 18.13 -1.67 0.39
C GLU A 80 19.30 -1.79 1.37
N GLN A 81 19.61 -0.71 2.08
CA GLN A 81 20.72 -0.67 3.03
C GLN A 81 20.43 -1.50 4.28
N ASP A 82 19.22 -1.49 4.81
CA ASP A 82 18.90 -2.17 6.07
C ASP A 82 19.09 -3.68 5.98
N ASN A 83 18.59 -4.33 4.92
CA ASN A 83 18.65 -5.79 4.84
C ASN A 83 20.08 -6.27 4.62
N THR A 84 20.82 -5.61 3.72
CA THR A 84 22.22 -5.95 3.47
C THR A 84 23.11 -5.65 4.68
N SER A 85 22.92 -4.51 5.34
CA SER A 85 23.71 -4.16 6.53
C SER A 85 23.39 -5.04 7.73
N LYS A 86 22.12 -5.40 7.96
CA LYS A 86 21.71 -6.38 8.98
C LYS A 86 22.32 -7.76 8.71
N PHE A 87 22.30 -8.20 7.45
CA PHE A 87 22.92 -9.46 7.06
C PHE A 87 24.43 -9.45 7.29
N MET A 88 25.12 -8.37 6.89
CA MET A 88 26.57 -8.23 7.09
C MET A 88 26.95 -8.14 8.57
N TYR A 89 26.13 -7.49 9.39
CA TYR A 89 26.33 -7.44 10.84
C TYR A 89 26.16 -8.82 11.49
N ALA A 90 25.15 -9.59 11.09
CA ALA A 90 24.96 -10.97 11.53
C ALA A 90 26.12 -11.88 11.09
N ALA A 91 26.61 -11.71 9.84
CA ALA A 91 27.77 -12.41 9.31
C ALA A 91 29.02 -12.19 10.17
N LYS A 92 29.29 -10.92 10.51
CA LYS A 92 30.43 -10.52 11.32
C LYS A 92 30.38 -11.17 12.71
N ASN A 93 29.20 -11.24 13.31
CA ASN A 93 29.02 -11.82 14.64
C ASN A 93 28.92 -13.36 14.63
N GLY A 94 28.92 -13.98 13.44
CA GLY A 94 28.77 -15.43 13.29
C GLY A 94 27.38 -15.94 13.69
N ASP A 95 26.35 -15.08 13.70
CA ASP A 95 24.99 -15.46 14.07
C ASP A 95 24.25 -16.08 12.87
N ILE A 96 24.47 -17.38 12.70
CA ILE A 96 23.90 -18.19 11.61
C ILE A 96 22.36 -18.23 11.70
N SER A 97 21.79 -18.08 12.89
CA SER A 97 20.33 -18.10 13.08
C SER A 97 19.68 -16.87 12.47
N ALA A 98 20.33 -15.70 12.61
CA ALA A 98 19.87 -14.45 12.03
C ALA A 98 20.03 -14.41 10.50
N MET A 99 21.01 -15.11 9.93
CA MET A 99 21.24 -15.17 8.47
C MET A 99 20.26 -16.09 7.73
N LYS A 100 19.70 -17.09 8.42
CA LYS A 100 18.80 -18.10 7.84
C LYS A 100 17.32 -17.72 7.90
N ARG A 101 16.97 -16.60 8.52
CA ARG A 101 15.60 -16.14 8.77
C ARG A 101 15.19 -15.07 7.76
#